data_AF-Q03489-F1
#
_entry.id   AF-Q03489-F1
#
_cell.length_a   1.000
_cell.length_b   1.000
_cell.length_c   1.000
_cell.angle_alpha   90.00
_cell.angle_beta   90.00
_cell.angle_gamma   90.00
#
_symmetry.space_group_name_H-M   'P 1'
#
loop_
_entity.id
_entity.type
_entity.pdbx_description
1 polymer ?
#
loop_
_entity_poly.entity_id
_entity_poly.type
_entity_poly.pdbx_seq_one_letter_code
_entity_poly.pdbx_strand_id
1 'polypeptide(L)'
;MGRGRVELKRIENKINRQVTFAKRRNGLLKKAYELSVLCDAEVALIIFSNRGKLYEFCSSSSMLKTLERYQKCNYGAPETNISTREALEISSQQEYLKLKARYEALQRSQRNLLGEDLGPLNSKELESLERQLDMSLKQIRSTRTQLMLDQLQDLQRKEHALNEANRTLKQRLMEGSTLNLQWQQNAQDVGYGRQATQTQGDGFFHPLECEPTLQIGYQNDPITVGGAGPSVNNYMAGWLP
;
A
#
# COMPACT_ATOMS: atom_id res chain seq x y z
N MET A 1 -26.33 57.37 42.36
CA MET A 1 -24.87 57.28 42.63
C MET A 1 -24.13 57.25 41.31
N GLY A 2 -23.41 58.32 40.94
CA GLY A 2 -22.63 58.36 39.69
C GLY A 2 -21.47 57.36 39.72
N ARG A 3 -21.15 56.73 38.58
CA ARG A 3 -19.92 55.94 38.46
C ARG A 3 -18.72 56.88 38.49
N GLY A 4 -17.77 56.63 39.38
CA GLY A 4 -16.47 57.33 39.37
C GLY A 4 -15.74 57.12 38.04
N ARG A 5 -14.85 58.07 37.71
CA ARG A 5 -13.98 57.98 36.52
C ARG A 5 -13.13 56.72 36.62
N VAL A 6 -13.16 55.89 35.57
CA VAL A 6 -12.32 54.68 35.47
C VAL A 6 -11.07 55.03 34.68
N GLU A 7 -9.89 54.74 35.24
CA GLU A 7 -8.61 54.89 34.54
C GLU A 7 -8.54 53.96 33.32
N LEU A 8 -7.98 54.45 32.21
CA LEU A 8 -7.80 53.66 30.99
C LEU A 8 -6.54 52.80 31.07
N LYS A 9 -6.54 51.83 31.99
CA LYS A 9 -5.52 50.79 32.12
C LYS A 9 -6.17 49.42 32.32
N ARG A 10 -5.38 48.35 32.19
CA ARG A 10 -5.85 46.99 32.46
C ARG A 10 -6.35 46.91 33.91
N ILE A 11 -7.55 46.37 34.11
CA ILE A 11 -8.08 46.11 35.46
C ILE A 11 -7.40 44.86 36.00
N GLU A 12 -6.64 44.97 37.09
CA GLU A 12 -5.89 43.84 37.65
C GLU A 12 -6.80 42.76 38.28
N ASN A 13 -7.80 43.20 39.05
CA ASN A 13 -8.76 42.29 39.66
C ASN A 13 -9.56 41.52 38.59
N LYS A 14 -9.42 40.18 38.60
CA LYS A 14 -10.02 39.27 37.61
C LYS A 14 -11.55 39.35 37.56
N ILE A 15 -12.22 39.46 38.71
CA ILE A 15 -13.68 39.53 38.81
C ILE A 15 -14.17 40.84 38.21
N ASN A 16 -13.61 41.97 38.67
CA ASN A 16 -13.97 43.30 38.15
C ASN A 16 -13.68 43.42 36.66
N ARG A 17 -12.57 42.83 36.18
CA ARG A 17 -12.22 42.79 34.76
C ARG A 17 -13.27 42.00 33.95
N GLN A 18 -13.72 40.85 34.43
CA GLN A 18 -14.74 40.05 33.75
C GLN A 18 -16.09 40.77 33.69
N VAL A 19 -16.54 41.34 34.82
CA VAL A 19 -17.80 42.12 34.88
C VAL A 19 -17.71 43.35 33.99
N THR A 20 -16.56 44.04 33.98
CA THR A 20 -16.34 45.22 33.13
C THR A 20 -16.31 44.84 31.65
N PHE A 21 -15.64 43.74 31.29
CA PHE A 21 -15.64 43.21 29.93
C PHE A 21 -17.07 42.93 29.47
N ALA A 22 -17.87 42.21 30.26
CA ALA A 22 -19.26 41.90 29.90
C ALA A 22 -20.09 43.18 29.67
N LYS A 23 -19.97 44.17 30.55
CA LYS A 23 -20.67 45.45 30.43
C LYS A 23 -20.20 46.28 29.22
N ARG A 24 -18.88 46.45 29.04
CA ARG A 24 -18.32 47.25 27.94
C ARG A 24 -18.51 46.58 26.58
N ARG A 25 -18.37 45.26 26.50
CA ARG A 25 -18.70 44.48 25.29
C ARG A 25 -20.16 44.70 24.89
N ASN A 26 -21.10 44.53 25.82
CA ASN A 26 -22.52 44.76 25.54
C ASN A 26 -22.81 46.22 25.14
N GLY A 27 -22.16 47.19 25.81
CA GLY A 27 -22.26 48.61 25.42
C GLY A 27 -21.70 48.89 24.03
N LEU A 28 -20.58 48.27 23.67
CA LEU A 28 -19.97 48.42 22.35
C LEU A 28 -20.82 47.81 21.25
N LEU A 29 -21.41 46.63 21.48
CA LEU A 29 -22.35 45.98 20.55
C LEU A 29 -23.58 46.86 20.30
N LYS A 30 -24.15 47.45 21.36
CA LYS A 30 -25.27 48.40 21.22
C LYS A 30 -24.89 49.62 20.39
N LYS A 31 -23.70 50.20 20.64
CA LYS A 31 -23.21 51.35 19.86
C LYS A 31 -22.96 51.00 18.39
N ALA A 32 -22.41 49.83 18.10
CA ALA A 32 -22.20 49.35 16.74
C ALA A 32 -23.54 49.19 16.00
N TYR A 33 -24.54 48.63 16.69
CA TYR A 33 -25.90 48.54 16.17
C TYR A 33 -26.54 49.91 15.93
N GLU A 34 -26.48 50.81 16.91
CA GLU A 34 -27.00 52.19 16.78
C GLU A 34 -26.36 52.93 15.61
N LEU A 35 -25.04 52.84 15.44
CA LEU A 35 -24.33 53.45 14.31
C LEU A 35 -24.82 52.90 12.96
N SER A 36 -25.02 51.58 12.87
CA SER A 36 -25.48 50.96 11.63
C SER A 36 -26.89 51.41 11.23
N VAL A 37 -27.77 51.66 12.20
CA VAL A 37 -29.16 52.10 11.97
C VAL A 37 -29.24 53.62 11.75
N LEU A 38 -28.50 54.42 12.51
CA LEU A 38 -28.62 55.88 12.47
C LEU A 38 -27.93 56.51 11.25
N CYS A 39 -26.95 55.82 10.66
CA CYS A 39 -26.11 56.37 9.60
C CYS A 39 -26.04 55.47 8.35
N ASP A 40 -26.90 54.45 8.26
CA ASP A 40 -26.89 53.43 7.19
C ASP A 40 -25.49 52.88 6.90
N ALA A 41 -24.69 52.72 7.95
CA ALA A 41 -23.31 52.28 7.85
C ALA A 41 -23.20 50.75 7.95
N GLU A 42 -22.40 50.15 7.07
CA GLU A 42 -22.00 48.74 7.20
C GLU A 42 -20.98 48.61 8.34
N VAL A 43 -21.34 47.89 9.40
CA VAL A 43 -20.54 47.76 10.62
C VAL A 43 -20.33 46.29 10.94
N ALA A 44 -19.07 45.88 11.11
CA ALA A 44 -18.67 44.58 11.61
C ALA A 44 -17.81 44.75 12.87
N LEU A 45 -18.08 43.96 13.91
CA LEU A 45 -17.36 43.98 15.18
C LEU A 45 -17.11 42.56 15.64
N ILE A 46 -15.84 42.23 15.86
CA ILE A 46 -15.38 40.92 16.36
C ILE A 46 -14.61 41.14 17.67
N ILE A 47 -14.97 40.41 18.71
CA ILE A 47 -14.37 40.51 20.04
C ILE A 47 -14.03 39.12 20.55
N PHE A 48 -12.74 38.87 20.74
CA PHE A 48 -12.27 37.71 21.49
C PHE A 48 -12.10 38.08 22.96
N SER A 49 -12.70 37.27 23.84
CA SER A 49 -12.33 37.33 25.25
C SER A 49 -10.91 36.81 25.47
N ASN A 50 -10.34 37.08 26.64
CA ASN A 50 -9.06 36.52 27.06
C ASN A 50 -9.05 34.97 27.16
N ARG A 51 -10.22 34.31 27.06
CA ARG A 51 -10.36 32.85 27.02
C ARG A 51 -10.59 32.32 25.60
N GLY A 52 -10.47 33.17 24.57
CA GLY A 52 -10.72 32.79 23.18
C GLY A 52 -12.21 32.73 22.79
N LYS A 53 -13.15 32.97 23.71
CA LYS A 53 -14.58 33.02 23.35
C LYS A 53 -14.87 34.21 22.42
N LEU A 54 -15.46 33.90 21.26
CA LEU A 54 -15.90 34.83 20.23
C LEU A 54 -17.23 35.51 20.62
N TYR A 55 -17.30 36.81 20.37
CA TYR A 55 -18.52 37.61 20.36
C TYR A 55 -18.48 38.51 19.15
N GLU A 56 -19.55 38.53 18.37
CA GLU A 56 -19.58 39.25 17.11
C GLU A 56 -20.90 39.97 16.88
N PHE A 57 -20.84 40.99 16.03
CA PHE A 57 -21.97 41.71 15.48
C PHE A 57 -21.65 42.10 14.04
N CYS A 58 -22.60 41.88 13.14
CA CYS A 58 -22.54 42.37 11.77
C CYS A 58 -23.90 43.00 11.45
N SER A 59 -23.90 44.21 10.90
CA SER A 59 -25.14 44.86 10.45
C SER A 59 -25.67 44.28 9.13
N SER A 60 -24.83 43.55 8.39
CA SER A 60 -25.19 42.90 7.13
C SER A 60 -25.58 41.43 7.33
N SER A 61 -26.14 40.81 6.28
CA SER A 61 -26.46 39.37 6.26
C SER A 61 -25.25 38.44 6.46
N SER A 62 -24.02 38.93 6.26
CA SER A 62 -22.82 38.09 6.28
C SER A 62 -21.60 38.89 6.71
N MET A 63 -21.03 38.48 7.85
CA MET A 63 -19.73 38.95 8.32
C MET A 63 -18.65 38.79 7.25
N LEU A 64 -18.67 37.66 6.53
CA LEU A 64 -17.69 37.36 5.48
C LEU A 64 -17.71 38.42 4.38
N LYS A 65 -18.89 38.87 3.92
CA LYS A 65 -18.99 39.92 2.89
C LYS A 65 -18.39 41.24 3.35
N THR A 66 -18.60 41.62 4.61
CA THR A 66 -18.01 42.85 5.17
C THR A 66 -16.49 42.74 5.26
N LEU A 67 -15.96 41.58 5.66
CA LEU A 67 -14.52 41.31 5.69
C LEU A 67 -13.90 41.30 4.30
N GLU A 68 -14.56 40.66 3.31
CA GLU A 68 -14.15 40.68 1.90
C GLU A 68 -14.09 42.12 1.35
N ARG A 69 -15.09 42.95 1.67
CA ARG A 69 -15.09 44.37 1.28
C ARG A 69 -13.91 45.12 1.92
N TYR A 70 -13.65 44.91 3.21
CA TYR A 70 -12.50 45.50 3.90
C TYR A 70 -11.17 45.09 3.25
N GLN A 71 -10.99 43.78 3.00
CA GLN A 71 -9.81 43.25 2.32
C GLN A 71 -9.64 43.87 0.93
N LYS A 72 -10.70 43.95 0.12
CA LYS A 72 -10.65 44.55 -1.22
C LYS A 72 -10.21 46.02 -1.19
N CYS A 73 -10.65 46.80 -0.20
CA CYS A 73 -10.29 48.22 -0.08
C CYS A 73 -8.88 48.43 0.47
N ASN A 74 -8.44 47.64 1.45
CA ASN A 74 -7.13 47.80 2.08
C ASN A 74 -5.98 47.24 1.22
N TYR A 75 -6.24 46.19 0.44
CA TYR A 75 -5.24 45.51 -0.40
C TYR A 75 -5.32 45.88 -1.89
N GLY A 76 -6.14 46.87 -2.24
CA GLY A 76 -6.15 47.50 -3.58
C GLY A 76 -4.88 48.30 -3.91
N ALA A 77 -3.98 48.50 -2.93
CA ALA A 77 -2.60 48.94 -3.09
C ALA A 77 -1.70 47.86 -2.43
N PRO A 78 -0.59 47.48 -3.08
CA PRO A 78 -0.27 46.08 -3.34
C PRO A 78 0.18 45.32 -2.10
N GLU A 79 -0.58 44.31 -1.70
CA GLU A 79 -0.02 43.10 -1.11
C GLU A 79 -0.79 41.90 -1.70
N THR A 80 -0.50 41.64 -2.98
CA THR A 80 -1.00 40.49 -3.77
C THR A 80 -0.78 39.14 -3.08
N ASN A 81 0.00 39.10 -2.01
CA ASN A 81 0.42 37.90 -1.30
C ASN A 81 -0.71 37.22 -0.50
N ILE A 82 -1.64 37.97 0.12
CA ILE A 82 -2.63 37.37 1.04
C ILE A 82 -3.80 36.74 0.27
N SER A 83 -4.37 37.46 -0.70
CA SER A 83 -5.45 36.92 -1.55
C SER A 83 -4.99 35.72 -2.38
N THR A 84 -3.73 35.77 -2.88
CA THR A 84 -3.12 34.62 -3.58
C THR A 84 -2.94 33.43 -2.64
N ARG A 85 -2.54 33.67 -1.39
CA ARG A 85 -2.37 32.61 -0.39
C ARG A 85 -3.70 31.96 -0.01
N GLU A 86 -4.75 32.72 0.26
CA GLU A 86 -6.08 32.17 0.57
C GLU A 86 -6.65 31.40 -0.63
N ALA A 87 -6.53 31.93 -1.84
CA ALA A 87 -6.92 31.21 -3.06
C ALA A 87 -6.13 29.91 -3.25
N LEU A 88 -4.82 29.91 -2.94
CA LEU A 88 -3.97 28.73 -2.95
C LEU A 88 -4.35 27.71 -1.86
N GLU A 89 -4.69 28.18 -0.66
CA GLU A 89 -5.14 27.33 0.45
C GLU A 89 -6.49 26.67 0.13
N ILE A 90 -7.46 27.42 -0.43
CA ILE A 90 -8.75 26.87 -0.88
C ILE A 90 -8.54 25.85 -2.02
N SER A 91 -7.69 26.18 -3.00
CA SER A 91 -7.34 25.26 -4.10
C SER A 91 -6.70 23.97 -3.58
N SER A 92 -5.72 24.09 -2.69
CA SER A 92 -5.06 22.96 -2.02
C SER A 92 -6.05 22.11 -1.24
N GLN A 93 -6.97 22.73 -0.51
CA GLN A 93 -8.03 22.02 0.22
C GLN A 93 -8.97 21.26 -0.74
N GLN A 94 -9.35 21.86 -1.87
CA GLN A 94 -10.17 21.19 -2.88
C GLN A 94 -9.45 19.99 -3.50
N GLU A 95 -8.17 20.12 -3.83
CA GLU A 95 -7.36 19.01 -4.36
C GLU A 95 -7.18 17.90 -3.32
N TYR A 96 -6.96 18.26 -2.05
CA TYR A 96 -6.93 17.30 -0.95
C TYR A 96 -8.25 16.53 -0.82
N LEU A 97 -9.40 17.22 -0.87
CA LEU A 97 -10.71 16.57 -0.78
C LEU A 97 -10.97 15.63 -1.98
N LYS A 98 -10.57 16.03 -3.19
CA LYS A 98 -10.66 15.18 -4.38
C LYS A 98 -9.79 13.93 -4.26
N LEU A 99 -8.54 14.10 -3.81
CA LEU A 99 -7.60 12.99 -3.64
C LEU A 99 -8.08 12.03 -2.55
N LYS A 100 -8.55 12.57 -1.42
CA LYS A 100 -9.12 11.78 -0.32
C LYS A 100 -10.31 10.95 -0.79
N ALA A 101 -11.25 11.55 -1.52
CA ALA A 101 -12.40 10.83 -2.08
C ALA A 101 -11.96 9.70 -3.04
N ARG A 102 -10.96 9.94 -3.88
CA ARG A 102 -10.39 8.89 -4.77
C ARG A 102 -9.72 7.77 -3.98
N TYR A 103 -8.97 8.10 -2.93
CA TYR A 103 -8.33 7.12 -2.06
C TYR A 103 -9.36 6.23 -1.37
N GLU A 104 -10.40 6.83 -0.78
CA GLU A 104 -11.48 6.09 -0.12
C GLU A 104 -12.24 5.18 -1.10
N ALA A 105 -12.46 5.64 -2.34
CA ALA A 105 -13.04 4.81 -3.40
C ALA A 105 -12.16 3.62 -3.78
N LEU A 106 -10.86 3.84 -3.96
CA LEU A 106 -9.91 2.79 -4.29
C LEU A 106 -9.77 1.76 -3.16
N GLN A 107 -9.68 2.22 -1.90
CA GLN A 107 -9.60 1.35 -0.74
C GLN A 107 -10.88 0.52 -0.54
N ARG A 108 -12.05 1.07 -0.86
CA ARG A 108 -13.30 0.30 -0.89
C ARG A 108 -13.28 -0.75 -2.00
N SER A 109 -12.84 -0.39 -3.20
CA SER A 109 -12.72 -1.34 -4.32
C SER A 109 -11.77 -2.50 -3.98
N GLN A 110 -10.63 -2.21 -3.33
CA GLN A 110 -9.69 -3.25 -2.87
C GLN A 110 -10.33 -4.23 -1.89
N ARG A 111 -11.05 -3.73 -0.87
CA ARG A 111 -11.76 -4.57 0.10
C ARG A 111 -12.80 -5.46 -0.58
N ASN A 112 -13.59 -4.89 -1.48
CA ASN A 112 -14.57 -5.65 -2.26
C ASN A 112 -13.89 -6.78 -3.06
N LEU A 113 -12.75 -6.50 -3.72
CA LEU A 113 -11.99 -7.52 -4.46
C LEU A 113 -11.44 -8.63 -3.55
N LEU A 114 -11.21 -8.35 -2.26
CA LEU A 114 -10.81 -9.34 -1.26
C LEU A 114 -12.01 -10.09 -0.64
N GLY A 115 -13.24 -9.78 -1.08
CA GLY A 115 -14.46 -10.37 -0.53
C GLY A 115 -14.95 -9.72 0.76
N GLU A 116 -14.40 -8.56 1.12
CA GLU A 116 -14.77 -7.79 2.32
C GLU A 116 -15.80 -6.71 1.99
N ASP A 117 -16.56 -6.29 3.00
CA ASP A 117 -17.50 -5.15 2.93
C ASP A 117 -18.45 -5.17 1.72
N LEU A 118 -18.93 -6.35 1.34
CA LEU A 118 -19.85 -6.55 0.22
C LEU A 118 -21.30 -6.14 0.52
N GLY A 119 -21.67 -5.96 1.79
CA GLY A 119 -23.04 -5.67 2.22
C GLY A 119 -23.70 -4.43 1.57
N PRO A 120 -22.98 -3.33 1.31
CA PRO A 120 -23.53 -2.15 0.63
C PRO A 120 -23.71 -2.31 -0.89
N LEU A 121 -23.19 -3.38 -1.51
CA LEU A 121 -23.25 -3.56 -2.96
C LEU A 121 -24.60 -4.15 -3.35
N ASN A 122 -25.20 -3.62 -4.42
CA ASN A 122 -26.39 -4.22 -5.02
C ASN A 122 -26.04 -5.39 -5.95
N SER A 123 -27.06 -6.12 -6.43
CA SER A 123 -26.87 -7.31 -7.28
C SER A 123 -26.06 -7.02 -8.55
N LYS A 124 -26.26 -5.88 -9.21
CA LYS A 124 -25.52 -5.51 -10.42
C LYS A 124 -24.04 -5.24 -10.14
N GLU A 125 -23.75 -4.61 -9.00
CA GLU A 125 -22.38 -4.34 -8.56
C GLU A 125 -21.64 -5.63 -8.20
N LEU A 126 -22.32 -6.55 -7.50
CA LEU A 126 -21.80 -7.90 -7.20
C LEU A 126 -21.54 -8.72 -8.47
N GLU A 127 -22.47 -8.75 -9.43
CA GLU A 127 -22.27 -9.41 -10.73
C GLU A 127 -21.12 -8.79 -11.53
N SER A 128 -20.90 -7.48 -11.41
CA SER A 128 -19.74 -6.82 -12.04
C SER A 128 -18.43 -7.24 -11.40
N LEU A 129 -18.40 -7.35 -10.07
CA LEU A 129 -17.23 -7.78 -9.30
C LEU A 129 -16.89 -9.24 -9.58
N GLU A 130 -17.88 -10.12 -9.62
CA GLU A 130 -17.72 -11.54 -9.98
C GLU A 130 -17.13 -11.68 -11.39
N ARG A 131 -17.68 -10.97 -12.38
CA ARG A 131 -17.14 -10.99 -13.75
C ARG A 131 -15.70 -10.49 -13.83
N GLN A 132 -15.33 -9.49 -13.03
CA GLN A 132 -13.96 -8.99 -12.97
C GLN A 132 -13.02 -10.04 -12.39
N LEU A 133 -13.39 -10.68 -11.28
CA LEU A 133 -12.61 -11.74 -10.65
C LEU A 133 -12.45 -12.95 -11.57
N ASP A 134 -13.51 -13.35 -12.25
CA ASP A 134 -13.49 -14.45 -13.23
C ASP A 134 -12.55 -14.16 -14.40
N MET A 135 -12.58 -12.93 -14.92
CA MET A 135 -11.67 -12.52 -16.00
C MET A 135 -10.21 -12.58 -15.54
N SER A 136 -9.90 -12.02 -14.38
CA SER A 136 -8.55 -12.07 -13.80
C SER A 136 -8.10 -13.50 -13.52
N LEU A 137 -8.97 -14.36 -13.00
CA LEU A 137 -8.68 -15.77 -12.73
C LEU A 137 -8.42 -16.54 -14.02
N LYS A 138 -9.21 -16.30 -15.08
CA LYS A 138 -8.99 -16.89 -16.41
C LYS A 138 -7.62 -16.49 -16.97
N GLN A 139 -7.24 -15.21 -16.86
CA GLN A 139 -5.93 -14.73 -17.30
C GLN A 139 -4.80 -15.42 -16.52
N ILE A 140 -4.88 -15.46 -15.18
CA ILE A 140 -3.88 -16.12 -14.33
C ILE A 140 -3.72 -17.59 -14.71
N ARG A 141 -4.85 -18.32 -14.86
CA ARG A 141 -4.82 -19.72 -15.27
C ARG A 141 -4.19 -19.90 -16.65
N SER A 142 -4.57 -19.07 -17.63
CA SER A 142 -4.00 -19.09 -18.97
C SER A 142 -2.48 -18.90 -18.94
N THR A 143 -2.00 -17.89 -18.23
CA THR A 143 -0.56 -17.62 -18.10
C THR A 143 0.18 -18.77 -17.42
N ARG A 144 -0.38 -19.33 -16.34
CA ARG A 144 0.20 -20.47 -15.64
C ARG A 144 0.26 -21.73 -16.50
N THR A 145 -0.81 -22.03 -17.24
CA THR A 145 -0.85 -23.16 -18.17
C THR A 145 0.16 -22.98 -19.29
N GLN A 146 0.28 -21.77 -19.86
CA GLN A 146 1.28 -21.49 -20.89
C GLN A 146 2.71 -21.73 -20.39
N LEU A 147 3.05 -21.18 -19.21
CA LEU A 147 4.37 -21.38 -18.59
C LEU A 147 4.67 -22.87 -18.37
N MET A 148 3.68 -23.64 -17.91
CA MET A 148 3.82 -25.08 -17.68
C MET A 148 4.05 -25.85 -18.99
N LEU A 149 3.36 -25.47 -20.07
CA LEU A 149 3.55 -26.08 -21.40
C LEU A 149 4.94 -25.76 -21.97
N ASP A 150 5.40 -24.53 -21.82
CA ASP A 150 6.74 -24.11 -22.28
C ASP A 150 7.83 -24.89 -21.53
N GLN A 151 7.69 -25.06 -20.20
CA GLN A 151 8.59 -25.87 -19.39
C GLN A 151 8.61 -27.34 -19.79
N LEU A 152 7.46 -27.93 -20.08
CA LEU A 152 7.37 -29.30 -20.59
C LEU A 152 8.10 -29.45 -21.93
N GLN A 153 7.93 -28.49 -22.84
CA GLN A 153 8.59 -28.50 -24.13
C GLN A 153 10.12 -28.40 -23.98
N ASP A 154 10.61 -27.55 -23.09
CA ASP A 154 12.04 -27.43 -22.80
C ASP A 154 12.64 -28.70 -22.20
N LEU A 155 11.93 -29.33 -21.27
CA LEU A 155 12.35 -30.61 -20.68
C LEU A 155 12.39 -31.72 -21.73
N GLN A 156 11.40 -31.80 -22.62
CA GLN A 156 11.40 -32.77 -23.73
C GLN A 156 12.57 -32.57 -24.69
N ARG A 157 12.92 -31.32 -25.02
CA ARG A 157 14.12 -31.02 -25.84
C ARG A 157 15.40 -31.44 -25.15
N LYS A 158 15.52 -31.16 -23.84
CA LYS A 158 16.69 -31.56 -23.03
C LYS A 158 16.81 -33.07 -22.93
N GLU A 159 15.71 -33.78 -22.72
CA GLU A 159 15.68 -35.24 -22.70
C GLU A 159 16.15 -35.81 -24.04
N HIS A 160 15.66 -35.27 -25.17
CA HIS A 160 16.09 -35.69 -26.49
C HIS A 160 17.61 -35.52 -26.70
N ALA A 161 18.15 -34.33 -26.39
CA ALA A 161 19.57 -34.04 -26.53
C ALA A 161 20.44 -34.95 -25.64
N LEU A 162 20.02 -35.20 -24.39
CA LEU A 162 20.71 -36.12 -23.49
C LEU A 162 20.65 -37.57 -24.00
N ASN A 163 19.52 -37.99 -24.58
CA ASN A 163 19.40 -39.31 -25.19
C ASN A 163 20.30 -39.49 -26.41
N GLU A 164 20.49 -38.46 -27.24
CA GLU A 164 21.44 -38.47 -28.36
C GLU A 164 22.90 -38.51 -27.89
N ALA A 165 23.24 -37.70 -26.89
CA ALA A 165 24.58 -37.71 -26.28
C ALA A 165 24.88 -39.08 -25.65
N ASN A 166 23.94 -39.66 -24.90
CA ASN A 166 24.07 -40.99 -24.31
C ASN A 166 24.20 -42.09 -25.38
N ARG A 167 23.47 -42.01 -26.50
CA ARG A 167 23.65 -42.94 -27.64
C ARG A 167 25.06 -42.85 -28.23
N THR A 168 25.56 -41.63 -28.43
CA THR A 168 26.91 -41.39 -28.94
C THR A 168 27.97 -41.94 -27.98
N LEU A 169 27.84 -41.69 -26.68
CA LEU A 169 28.76 -42.22 -25.66
C LEU A 169 28.74 -43.74 -25.60
N LYS A 170 27.56 -44.38 -25.69
CA LYS A 170 27.45 -45.83 -25.75
C LYS A 170 28.17 -46.41 -26.98
N GLN A 171 28.03 -45.77 -28.15
CA GLN A 171 28.76 -46.17 -29.34
C GLN A 171 30.28 -46.03 -29.17
N ARG A 172 30.75 -44.90 -28.62
CA ARG A 172 32.18 -44.68 -28.32
C ARG A 172 32.73 -45.68 -27.31
N LEU A 173 31.94 -46.06 -26.31
CA LEU A 173 32.33 -47.08 -25.34
C LEU A 173 32.50 -48.44 -26.02
N MET A 174 31.57 -48.83 -26.90
CA MET A 174 31.69 -50.07 -27.68
C MET A 174 32.94 -50.04 -28.58
N GLU A 175 33.19 -48.95 -29.32
CA GLU A 175 34.40 -48.77 -30.13
C GLU A 175 35.68 -48.84 -29.27
N GLY A 176 35.72 -48.13 -28.14
CA GLY A 176 36.87 -48.11 -27.22
C GLY A 176 37.13 -49.46 -26.56
N SER A 177 36.08 -50.20 -26.16
CA SER A 177 36.22 -51.55 -25.63
C SER A 177 36.78 -52.53 -26.67
N THR A 178 36.37 -52.42 -27.94
CA THR A 178 36.94 -53.26 -29.02
C THR A 178 38.42 -52.95 -29.27
N LEU A 179 38.82 -51.68 -29.25
CA LEU A 179 40.22 -51.28 -29.36
C LEU A 179 41.03 -51.73 -28.14
N ASN A 180 40.50 -51.60 -26.93
CA ASN A 180 41.22 -52.00 -25.72
C ASN A 180 41.45 -53.52 -25.69
N LEU A 181 40.48 -54.34 -26.14
CA LEU A 181 40.70 -55.78 -26.33
C LEU A 181 41.80 -56.04 -27.38
N GLN A 182 41.83 -55.29 -28.47
CA GLN A 182 42.86 -55.42 -29.51
C GLN A 182 44.26 -55.01 -29.02
N TRP A 183 44.38 -53.91 -28.26
CA TRP A 183 45.63 -53.49 -27.64
C TRP A 183 46.09 -54.45 -26.54
N GLN A 184 45.17 -54.99 -25.75
CA GLN A 184 45.48 -55.96 -24.69
C GLN A 184 45.90 -57.31 -25.29
N GLN A 185 45.35 -57.70 -26.44
CA GLN A 185 45.85 -58.84 -27.22
C GLN A 185 47.26 -58.61 -27.76
N ASN A 186 47.58 -57.40 -28.25
CA ASN A 186 48.91 -57.08 -28.75
C ASN A 186 49.96 -56.86 -27.63
N ALA A 187 49.57 -56.38 -26.45
CA ALA A 187 50.48 -56.21 -25.32
C ALA A 187 50.84 -57.54 -24.63
N GLN A 188 49.98 -58.56 -24.75
CA GLN A 188 50.24 -59.89 -24.19
C GLN A 188 51.17 -60.77 -25.04
N ASP A 189 51.65 -60.29 -26.19
CA ASP A 189 52.69 -60.99 -26.96
C ASP A 189 54.11 -60.80 -26.37
N VAL A 190 54.25 -60.03 -25.29
CA VAL A 190 55.52 -59.92 -24.54
C VAL A 190 55.35 -60.50 -23.13
N GLY A 191 55.50 -61.82 -23.05
CA GLY A 191 56.18 -62.55 -21.97
C GLY A 191 55.82 -62.28 -20.49
N TYR A 192 55.36 -63.36 -19.84
CA TYR A 192 55.45 -63.69 -18.41
C TYR A 192 54.35 -63.17 -17.45
N GLY A 193 53.24 -63.92 -17.42
CA GLY A 193 52.69 -64.60 -16.24
C GLY A 193 52.31 -63.80 -14.99
N ARG A 194 51.01 -63.70 -14.69
CA ARG A 194 50.41 -64.11 -13.41
C ARG A 194 48.88 -63.95 -13.36
N GLN A 195 48.24 -65.04 -12.94
CA GLN A 195 47.04 -65.19 -12.09
C GLN A 195 45.79 -64.34 -12.31
N ALA A 196 44.71 -65.09 -12.56
CA ALA A 196 43.30 -64.70 -12.51
C ALA A 196 42.85 -64.21 -11.13
N THR A 197 42.02 -63.16 -11.12
CA THR A 197 41.04 -62.88 -10.06
C THR A 197 39.70 -62.43 -10.65
N GLN A 198 38.66 -63.23 -10.36
CA GLN A 198 37.21 -62.97 -10.23
C GLN A 198 36.72 -61.56 -10.62
N THR A 199 35.81 -61.37 -11.58
CA THR A 199 34.35 -61.58 -11.50
C THR A 199 33.70 -61.23 -10.15
N GLN A 200 33.44 -59.94 -9.89
CA GLN A 200 32.31 -59.53 -9.03
C GLN A 200 31.99 -58.04 -9.21
N GLY A 201 30.70 -57.73 -9.31
CA GLY A 201 30.15 -56.48 -8.78
C GLY A 201 29.74 -55.41 -9.80
N ASP A 202 28.49 -55.51 -10.26
CA ASP A 202 27.63 -54.35 -10.52
C ASP A 202 27.84 -53.28 -9.43
N GLY A 203 28.28 -52.08 -9.81
CA GLY A 203 28.54 -51.02 -8.83
C GLY A 203 28.62 -49.59 -9.36
N PHE A 204 28.33 -49.31 -10.64
CA PHE A 204 28.42 -47.94 -11.15
C PHE A 204 27.10 -47.15 -11.13
N PHE A 205 25.96 -47.81 -10.96
CA PHE A 205 24.68 -47.11 -10.82
C PHE A 205 24.41 -46.81 -9.34
N HIS A 206 24.65 -45.57 -8.92
CA HIS A 206 24.03 -45.04 -7.71
C HIS A 206 22.53 -44.83 -8.00
N PRO A 207 21.61 -45.48 -7.26
CA PRO A 207 20.19 -45.18 -7.36
C PRO A 207 19.97 -43.74 -6.93
N LEU A 208 19.37 -42.93 -7.81
CA LEU A 208 18.88 -41.61 -7.42
C LEU A 208 17.73 -41.82 -6.43
N GLU A 209 17.89 -41.30 -5.21
CA GLU A 209 16.78 -41.13 -4.29
C GLU A 209 15.73 -40.25 -4.97
N CYS A 210 14.66 -40.90 -5.44
CA CYS A 210 13.47 -40.22 -5.91
C CYS A 210 12.78 -39.65 -4.67
N GLU A 211 13.10 -38.39 -4.37
CA GLU A 211 12.38 -37.57 -3.38
C GLU A 211 10.87 -37.64 -3.74
N PRO A 212 10.01 -38.10 -2.82
CA PRO A 212 8.65 -38.48 -3.15
C PRO A 212 7.87 -37.25 -3.59
N THR A 213 7.50 -37.25 -4.87
CA THR A 213 6.66 -36.24 -5.50
C THR A 213 5.36 -36.10 -4.72
N LEU A 214 5.25 -35.00 -3.97
CA LEU A 214 4.05 -34.27 -3.58
C LEU A 214 2.78 -35.15 -3.49
N GLN A 215 2.54 -35.73 -2.31
CA GLN A 215 1.21 -36.24 -1.95
C GLN A 215 0.22 -35.07 -1.87
N ILE A 216 -0.39 -34.74 -3.02
CA ILE A 216 -1.64 -33.99 -3.09
C ILE A 216 -2.74 -35.01 -2.83
N GLY A 217 -3.07 -35.23 -1.57
CA GLY A 217 -4.12 -36.17 -1.17
C GLY A 217 -4.20 -36.36 0.33
N TYR A 218 -5.10 -35.59 0.96
CA TYR A 218 -5.61 -35.65 2.33
C TYR A 218 -5.19 -36.88 3.15
N GLN A 219 -4.23 -36.71 4.07
CA GLN A 219 -4.04 -37.61 5.20
C GLN A 219 -4.59 -36.95 6.47
N ASN A 220 -5.53 -37.66 7.11
CA ASN A 220 -6.24 -37.25 8.31
C ASN A 220 -5.28 -37.04 9.49
N ASP A 221 -5.29 -35.85 10.08
CA ASP A 221 -4.65 -35.56 11.36
C ASP A 221 -5.32 -36.34 12.50
N PRO A 222 -4.58 -37.13 13.30
CA PRO A 222 -4.99 -37.48 14.64
C PRO A 222 -4.52 -36.38 15.61
N ILE A 223 -5.52 -35.73 16.21
CA ILE A 223 -5.41 -34.79 17.33
C ILE A 223 -4.52 -35.39 18.43
N THR A 224 -3.36 -34.79 18.71
CA THR A 224 -2.71 -34.98 20.02
C THR A 224 -2.07 -33.67 20.48
N VAL A 225 -2.47 -33.31 21.69
CA VAL A 225 -2.20 -32.11 22.48
C VAL A 225 -0.75 -32.11 22.99
N GLY A 226 -0.10 -30.95 22.94
CA GLY A 226 0.95 -30.58 23.90
C GLY A 226 2.25 -30.05 23.30
N GLY A 227 2.59 -28.80 23.63
CA GLY A 227 3.97 -28.31 23.51
C GLY A 227 4.09 -26.84 23.09
N ALA A 228 4.02 -25.95 24.08
CA ALA A 228 4.32 -24.53 23.93
C ALA A 228 5.82 -24.28 23.63
N GLY A 229 6.14 -23.39 22.68
CA GLY A 229 7.48 -22.84 22.47
C GLY A 229 7.57 -21.90 21.26
N PRO A 230 8.35 -20.81 21.28
CA PRO A 230 7.99 -19.56 20.60
C PRO A 230 8.72 -19.27 19.28
N SER A 231 8.08 -18.39 18.49
CA SER A 231 8.62 -17.38 17.56
C SER A 231 9.97 -17.62 16.88
N VAL A 232 9.96 -17.65 15.53
CA VAL A 232 10.77 -16.73 14.70
C VAL A 232 10.06 -16.48 13.36
N ASN A 233 9.76 -15.20 13.08
CA ASN A 233 9.39 -14.67 11.77
C ASN A 233 10.50 -14.95 10.74
N ASN A 234 10.24 -15.77 9.73
CA ASN A 234 11.08 -15.84 8.52
C ASN A 234 10.42 -15.08 7.36
N TYR A 235 10.63 -13.77 7.32
CA TYR A 235 10.58 -13.03 6.07
C TYR A 235 11.85 -13.39 5.28
N MET A 236 11.77 -14.33 4.35
CA MET A 236 12.83 -14.51 3.36
C MET A 236 12.63 -13.50 2.22
N ALA A 237 13.63 -12.63 2.10
CA ALA A 237 13.77 -11.59 1.11
C ALA A 237 13.87 -12.15 -0.32
N GLY A 238 13.38 -11.36 -1.26
CA GLY A 238 13.31 -11.68 -2.67
C GLY A 238 14.66 -12.00 -3.31
N TRP A 239 14.63 -13.03 -4.14
CA TRP A 239 15.62 -13.22 -5.19
C TRP A 239 15.04 -12.67 -6.48
N LEU A 240 15.68 -11.60 -6.96
CA LEU A 240 15.63 -11.14 -8.35
C LEU A 240 16.18 -12.25 -9.27
N PRO A 241 15.80 -12.23 -10.55
CA PRO A 241 15.65 -13.42 -11.40
C PRO A 241 16.95 -14.13 -11.76
#